data_AF-A0A3C1YDR1-F1
#
_entry.id   AF-A0A3C1YDR1-F1
#
_cell.length_a   1.000
_cell.length_b   1.000
_cell.length_c   1.000
_cell.angle_alpha   90.00
_cell.angle_beta   90.00
_cell.angle_gamma   90.00
#
_symmetry.space_group_name_H-M   'P 1'
#
loop_
_entity.id
_entity.type
_entity.pdbx_description
1 polymer ?
#
loop_
_entity_poly.entity_id
_entity_poly.type
_entity_poly.pdbx_seq_one_letter_code
_entity_poly.pdbx_strand_id
1 'polypeptide(L)'
;MFRKVLSSIGIGSARVDLVLNKSRYAAGESISGELRVVGGILDQKVSQVYLKLMLASRFKKGDRVQQVSREFDHQVISTGFEIAAGGRVQPVSLSYTLPEAIPVSTFSTKYFLVTGLDIAAAVDPKDNDQIEVLPGRRQAIVMQAVEKELGFRRRPRTGEYNGRFQEFEYLPVNFMRGKLDELEVIYLPQQDGIKLYLQLDKKARGLIGLLTDEWDLDERHLSVIIPNSHITTPAEVASWLADLIEREYRKII
;
A
#
# COMPACT_ATOMS: atom_id res chain seq x y z
N MET A 1 -19.72 -7.19 40.62
CA MET A 1 -18.51 -8.01 40.38
C MET A 1 -18.57 -8.72 39.03
N PHE A 2 -19.52 -9.64 38.81
CA PHE A 2 -19.60 -10.48 37.60
C PHE A 2 -19.58 -9.71 36.26
N ARG A 3 -20.40 -8.65 36.11
CA ARG A 3 -20.41 -7.80 34.90
C ARG A 3 -19.08 -7.08 34.61
N LYS A 4 -18.31 -6.73 35.66
CA LYS A 4 -16.98 -6.10 35.50
C LYS A 4 -15.96 -7.11 34.96
N VAL A 5 -16.00 -8.35 35.46
CA VAL A 5 -15.14 -9.44 34.97
C VAL A 5 -15.45 -9.77 33.50
N LEU A 6 -16.73 -9.86 33.13
CA LEU A 6 -17.14 -10.07 31.73
C LEU A 6 -16.67 -8.96 30.80
N SER A 7 -16.85 -7.70 31.22
CA SER A 7 -16.39 -6.53 30.44
C SER A 7 -14.86 -6.52 30.27
N SER A 8 -14.11 -6.89 31.31
CA SER A 8 -12.64 -6.93 31.24
C SER A 8 -12.08 -7.96 30.25
N ILE A 9 -12.87 -8.97 29.87
CA ILE A 9 -12.51 -9.96 28.85
C ILE A 9 -13.22 -9.71 27.49
N GLY A 10 -13.82 -8.53 27.31
CA GLY A 10 -14.45 -8.08 26.06
C GLY A 10 -15.93 -8.46 25.91
N ILE A 11 -16.54 -9.17 26.87
CA ILE A 11 -17.96 -9.53 26.81
C ILE A 11 -18.81 -8.36 27.28
N GLY A 12 -19.59 -7.78 26.36
CA GLY A 12 -20.44 -6.62 26.64
C GLY A 12 -19.66 -5.31 26.76
N SER A 13 -18.47 -5.22 26.17
CA SER A 13 -17.74 -3.96 26.03
C SER A 13 -18.46 -3.00 25.08
N ALA A 14 -18.04 -1.73 25.08
CA ALA A 14 -18.35 -0.82 24.00
C ALA A 14 -17.95 -1.42 22.64
N ARG A 15 -18.59 -0.91 21.60
CA ARG A 15 -18.29 -1.23 20.20
C ARG A 15 -17.91 0.03 19.46
N VAL A 16 -17.03 -0.13 18.50
CA VAL A 16 -16.60 0.91 17.56
C VAL A 16 -16.84 0.41 16.15
N ASP A 17 -17.19 1.33 15.26
CA ASP A 17 -17.47 1.08 13.84
C ASP A 17 -17.05 2.33 13.07
N LEU A 18 -16.11 2.18 12.14
CA LEU A 18 -15.62 3.25 11.27
C LEU A 18 -16.32 3.13 9.91
N VAL A 19 -17.24 4.04 9.63
CA VAL A 19 -17.94 4.06 8.35
C VAL A 19 -17.17 4.95 7.38
N LEU A 20 -16.46 4.32 6.44
CA LEU A 20 -15.72 5.02 5.39
C LEU A 20 -16.64 5.53 4.27
N ASN A 21 -16.32 6.70 3.72
CA ASN A 21 -17.05 7.26 2.58
C ASN A 21 -16.84 6.48 1.27
N LYS A 22 -15.71 5.77 1.14
CA LYS A 22 -15.37 4.91 0.00
C LYS A 22 -14.35 3.85 0.43
N SER A 23 -14.04 2.90 -0.45
CA SER A 23 -13.10 1.80 -0.17
C SER A 23 -11.79 1.89 -0.95
N ARG A 24 -11.60 2.91 -1.79
CA ARG A 24 -10.40 3.09 -2.63
C ARG A 24 -9.82 4.48 -2.48
N TYR A 25 -8.53 4.55 -2.19
CA TYR A 25 -7.82 5.80 -1.91
C TYR A 25 -6.45 5.78 -2.59
N ALA A 26 -6.01 6.89 -3.16
CA ALA A 26 -4.64 7.00 -3.64
C ALA A 26 -3.65 7.18 -2.47
N ALA A 27 -2.41 6.73 -2.62
CA ALA A 27 -1.35 7.09 -1.68
C ALA A 27 -1.22 8.63 -1.59
N GLY A 28 -1.11 9.17 -0.38
CA GLY A 28 -1.17 10.61 -0.11
C GLY A 28 -2.58 11.19 0.02
N GLU A 29 -3.64 10.42 -0.26
CA GLU A 29 -5.03 10.90 -0.15
C GLU A 29 -5.50 10.91 1.32
N SER A 30 -6.31 11.92 1.67
CA SER A 30 -7.03 11.94 2.95
C SER A 30 -8.26 11.04 2.91
N ILE A 31 -8.27 10.09 3.83
CA ILE A 31 -9.40 9.22 4.17
C ILE A 31 -10.31 9.98 5.12
N SER A 32 -11.61 10.00 4.78
CA SER A 32 -12.67 10.53 5.63
C SER A 32 -13.74 9.49 5.91
N GLY A 33 -14.32 9.57 7.10
CA GLY A 33 -15.39 8.69 7.54
C GLY A 33 -16.02 9.15 8.85
N GLU A 34 -16.98 8.36 9.32
CA GLU A 34 -17.70 8.58 10.57
C GLU A 34 -17.37 7.47 11.57
N LEU A 35 -16.85 7.87 12.73
CA LEU A 35 -16.68 6.95 13.84
C LEU A 35 -17.99 6.84 14.65
N ARG A 36 -18.49 5.62 14.79
CA ARG A 36 -19.68 5.31 15.60
C ARG A 36 -19.27 4.49 16.81
N VAL A 37 -19.69 4.95 17.99
CA VAL A 37 -19.39 4.28 19.26
C VAL A 37 -20.67 3.99 20.01
N VAL A 38 -20.82 2.73 20.42
CA VAL A 38 -21.95 2.25 21.23
C VAL A 38 -21.41 1.72 22.55
N GLY A 39 -21.96 2.21 23.67
CA GLY A 39 -21.57 1.79 25.01
C GLY A 39 -21.91 0.33 25.31
N GLY A 40 -21.11 -0.27 26.19
CA GLY A 40 -21.27 -1.64 26.64
C GLY A 40 -22.38 -1.81 27.69
N ILE A 41 -22.27 -2.86 28.51
CA ILE A 41 -23.21 -3.16 29.62
C ILE A 41 -22.95 -2.35 30.90
N LEU A 42 -21.85 -1.61 30.94
CA LEU A 42 -21.44 -0.72 32.02
C LEU A 42 -20.92 0.59 31.41
N ASP A 43 -20.92 1.66 32.20
CA ASP A 43 -20.24 2.90 31.83
C ASP A 43 -18.74 2.64 31.67
N GLN A 44 -18.14 3.23 30.64
CA GLN A 44 -16.73 3.05 30.30
C GLN A 44 -16.08 4.40 30.01
N LYS A 45 -14.82 4.52 30.42
CA LYS A 45 -13.98 5.65 30.08
C LYS A 45 -13.02 5.23 28.97
N VAL A 46 -13.17 5.85 27.81
CA VAL A 46 -12.25 5.72 26.68
C VAL A 46 -11.14 6.76 26.88
N SER A 47 -9.88 6.35 26.92
CA SER A 47 -8.74 7.27 27.04
C SER A 47 -8.39 7.93 25.70
N GLN A 48 -8.55 7.20 24.61
CA GLN A 48 -8.32 7.65 23.25
C GLN A 48 -9.00 6.75 22.23
N VAL A 49 -9.24 7.31 21.05
CA VAL A 49 -9.53 6.55 19.84
C VAL A 49 -8.28 6.56 18.98
N TYR A 50 -7.83 5.39 18.55
CA TYR A 50 -6.71 5.26 17.64
C TYR A 50 -7.11 4.57 16.34
N LEU A 51 -6.35 4.84 15.29
CA LEU A 51 -6.44 4.20 13.99
C LEU A 51 -5.06 3.72 13.58
N LYS A 52 -4.99 2.49 13.06
CA LYS A 52 -3.76 1.87 12.56
C LYS A 52 -3.95 1.48 11.10
N LEU A 53 -2.98 1.82 10.26
CA LEU A 53 -2.88 1.33 8.90
C LEU A 53 -2.07 0.04 8.90
N MET A 54 -2.74 -1.09 8.69
CA MET A 54 -2.11 -2.40 8.61
C MET A 54 -1.99 -2.84 7.16
N LEU A 55 -0.81 -3.35 6.79
CA LEU A 55 -0.58 -4.04 5.52
C LEU A 55 -0.40 -5.54 5.78
N ALA A 56 -0.96 -6.36 4.89
CA ALA A 56 -0.64 -7.77 4.75
C ALA A 56 -0.30 -8.08 3.30
N SER A 57 0.83 -8.76 3.05
CA SER A 57 1.21 -9.22 1.72
C SER A 57 1.70 -10.66 1.75
N ARG A 58 1.55 -11.35 0.62
CA ARG A 58 2.15 -12.66 0.36
C ARG A 58 3.03 -12.54 -0.87
N PHE A 59 4.24 -13.06 -0.79
CA PHE A 59 5.17 -12.99 -1.92
C PHE A 59 5.95 -14.29 -2.09
N LYS A 60 6.36 -14.60 -3.32
CA LYS A 60 7.23 -15.74 -3.60
C LYS A 60 8.70 -15.41 -3.32
N LYS A 61 9.43 -16.36 -2.73
CA LYS A 61 10.91 -16.37 -2.66
C LYS A 61 11.38 -17.79 -2.97
N GLY A 62 11.96 -17.97 -4.17
CA GLY A 62 12.17 -19.31 -4.73
C GLY A 62 10.85 -20.09 -4.81
N ASP A 63 10.86 -21.34 -4.34
CA ASP A 63 9.67 -22.21 -4.37
C ASP A 63 8.71 -22.01 -3.19
N ARG A 64 8.98 -21.03 -2.30
CA ARG A 64 8.18 -20.82 -1.08
C ARG A 64 7.39 -19.51 -1.14
N VAL A 65 6.19 -19.54 -0.57
CA VAL A 65 5.40 -18.34 -0.31
C VAL A 65 5.71 -17.84 1.09
N GLN A 66 6.13 -16.58 1.19
CA GLN A 66 6.33 -15.87 2.43
C GLN A 66 5.18 -14.89 2.70
N GLN A 67 5.07 -14.45 3.94
CA GLN A 67 4.07 -13.47 4.37
C GLN A 67 4.75 -12.26 5.02
N VAL A 68 4.23 -11.08 4.73
CA VAL A 68 4.58 -9.83 5.40
C VAL A 68 3.32 -9.29 6.06
N SER A 69 3.40 -8.96 7.34
CA SER A 69 2.39 -8.16 8.02
C SER A 69 3.07 -7.03 8.77
N ARG A 70 2.57 -5.80 8.59
CA ARG A 70 3.22 -4.60 9.13
C ARG A 70 2.17 -3.55 9.52
N GLU A 71 2.34 -2.96 10.70
CA GLU A 71 1.75 -1.66 11.02
C GLU A 71 2.56 -0.60 10.28
N PHE A 72 1.96 0.01 9.27
CA PHE A 72 2.60 1.05 8.46
C PHE A 72 2.52 2.41 9.13
N ASP A 73 1.43 2.67 9.83
CA ASP A 73 1.17 3.95 10.48
C ASP A 73 0.16 3.79 11.62
N HIS A 74 0.18 4.73 12.57
CA HIS A 74 -0.66 4.74 13.75
C HIS A 74 -0.90 6.18 14.21
N GLN A 75 -2.17 6.57 14.31
CA GLN A 75 -2.59 7.89 14.71
C GLN A 75 -3.64 7.83 15.83
N VAL A 76 -3.53 8.75 16.80
CA VAL A 76 -4.60 9.06 17.74
C VAL A 76 -5.57 10.05 17.08
N ILE A 77 -6.84 9.65 16.95
CA ILE A 77 -7.86 10.40 16.21
C ILE A 77 -8.71 11.27 17.14
N SER A 78 -8.92 10.82 18.39
CA SER A 78 -9.69 11.56 19.38
C SER A 78 -9.14 11.33 20.78
N THR A 79 -9.21 12.37 21.60
CA THR A 79 -8.90 12.30 23.03
C THR A 79 -10.04 11.66 23.81
N GLY A 80 -9.79 11.29 25.06
CA GLY A 80 -10.70 10.47 25.85
C GLY A 80 -12.07 11.08 26.13
N PHE A 81 -13.08 10.21 26.23
CA PHE A 81 -14.46 10.51 26.57
C PHE A 81 -15.07 9.42 27.43
N GLU A 82 -16.18 9.72 28.09
CA GLU A 82 -16.97 8.73 28.82
C GLU A 82 -18.16 8.29 27.95
N ILE A 83 -18.43 6.99 27.95
CA ILE A 83 -19.58 6.39 27.26
C ILE A 83 -20.43 5.63 28.26
N ALA A 84 -21.68 6.05 28.42
CA ALA A 84 -22.64 5.40 29.29
C ALA A 84 -23.04 4.02 28.76
N ALA A 85 -23.46 3.12 29.66
CA ALA A 85 -23.97 1.80 29.31
C ALA A 85 -25.13 1.90 28.29
N GLY A 86 -25.00 1.21 27.15
CA GLY A 86 -25.95 1.28 26.04
C GLY A 86 -26.07 2.65 25.34
N GLY A 87 -25.30 3.65 25.77
CA GLY A 87 -25.27 4.99 25.19
C GLY A 87 -24.65 5.00 23.79
N ARG A 88 -24.78 6.13 23.10
CA ARG A 88 -24.17 6.37 21.79
C ARG A 88 -23.44 7.69 21.79
N VAL A 89 -22.25 7.72 21.22
CA VAL A 89 -21.57 8.97 20.88
C VAL A 89 -22.03 9.39 19.49
N GLN A 90 -22.25 10.70 19.29
CA GLN A 90 -22.49 11.22 17.94
C GLN A 90 -21.32 10.88 17.01
N PRO A 91 -21.55 10.77 15.69
CA PRO A 91 -20.47 10.50 14.74
C PRO A 91 -19.32 11.49 14.91
N VAL A 92 -18.13 10.99 15.18
CA VAL A 92 -16.91 11.81 15.17
C VAL A 92 -16.34 11.75 13.76
N SER A 93 -16.25 12.90 13.10
CA SER A 93 -15.62 13.00 11.79
C SER A 93 -14.15 12.60 11.91
N LEU A 94 -13.77 11.55 11.19
CA LEU A 94 -12.41 11.07 11.11
C LEU A 94 -11.74 11.62 9.85
N SER A 95 -10.50 12.08 9.99
CA SER A 95 -9.62 12.42 8.87
C SER A 95 -8.23 11.82 9.11
N TYR A 96 -7.78 11.01 8.17
CA TYR A 96 -6.48 10.32 8.20
C TYR A 96 -5.83 10.43 6.83
N THR A 97 -4.58 10.89 6.72
CA THR A 97 -3.90 11.00 5.42
C THR A 97 -2.99 9.81 5.21
N LEU A 98 -3.21 9.06 4.12
CA LEU A 98 -2.34 7.94 3.76
C LEU A 98 -0.92 8.44 3.50
N PRO A 99 0.13 7.73 3.96
CA PRO A 99 1.49 8.13 3.63
C PRO A 99 1.73 8.05 2.11
N GLU A 100 2.53 8.97 1.56
CA GLU A 100 2.75 9.04 0.11
C GLU A 100 3.57 7.85 -0.44
N ALA A 101 4.53 7.36 0.35
CA ALA A 101 5.48 6.33 -0.05
C ALA A 101 5.08 4.95 0.52
N ILE A 102 3.88 4.50 0.19
CA ILE A 102 3.35 3.18 0.59
C ILE A 102 3.15 2.27 -0.62
N PRO A 103 3.30 0.94 -0.45
CA PRO A 103 2.94 -0.03 -1.49
C PRO A 103 1.49 0.14 -1.97
N VAL A 104 1.24 -0.10 -3.25
CA VAL A 104 -0.12 -0.11 -3.80
C VAL A 104 -0.78 -1.46 -3.53
N SER A 105 -2.10 -1.47 -3.37
CA SER A 105 -2.86 -2.72 -3.26
C SER A 105 -2.75 -3.54 -4.54
N THR A 106 -2.59 -4.85 -4.38
CA THR A 106 -2.55 -5.81 -5.48
C THR A 106 -3.40 -7.04 -5.14
N PHE A 107 -3.29 -8.11 -5.92
CA PHE A 107 -3.93 -9.37 -5.57
C PHE A 107 -3.43 -9.88 -4.20
N SER A 108 -2.12 -9.79 -3.95
CA SER A 108 -1.46 -10.31 -2.75
C SER A 108 -1.25 -9.28 -1.65
N THR A 109 -1.17 -7.99 -1.96
CA THR A 109 -1.01 -6.91 -0.98
C THR A 109 -2.36 -6.26 -0.64
N LYS A 110 -2.74 -6.31 0.63
CA LYS A 110 -4.01 -5.77 1.17
C LYS A 110 -3.74 -4.81 2.32
N TYR A 111 -4.64 -3.84 2.47
CA TYR A 111 -4.62 -2.88 3.56
C TYR A 111 -5.89 -2.94 4.40
N PHE A 112 -5.71 -2.68 5.68
CA PHE A 112 -6.78 -2.65 6.66
C PHE A 112 -6.60 -1.43 7.57
N LEU A 113 -7.67 -0.68 7.79
CA LEU A 113 -7.73 0.32 8.84
C LEU A 113 -8.28 -0.34 10.09
N VAL A 114 -7.46 -0.41 11.13
CA VAL A 114 -7.88 -0.95 12.43
C VAL A 114 -8.17 0.21 13.36
N THR A 115 -9.44 0.41 13.69
CA THR A 115 -9.88 1.45 14.61
C THR A 115 -10.11 0.84 15.98
N GLY A 116 -9.61 1.46 17.04
CA GLY A 116 -9.70 0.93 18.39
C GLY A 116 -10.09 1.99 19.43
N LEU A 117 -10.79 1.53 20.47
CA LEU A 117 -11.03 2.32 21.68
C LEU A 117 -10.10 1.81 22.78
N ASP A 118 -9.24 2.67 23.29
CA ASP A 118 -8.39 2.36 24.44
C ASP A 118 -9.23 2.55 25.72
N ILE A 119 -9.49 1.44 26.41
CA ILE A 119 -10.32 1.42 27.63
C ILE A 119 -9.51 0.75 28.75
N ALA A 120 -9.22 1.53 29.80
CA ALA A 120 -8.40 1.06 30.91
C ALA A 120 -8.95 -0.22 31.54
N ALA A 121 -8.08 -1.22 31.72
CA ALA A 121 -8.39 -2.52 32.32
C ALA A 121 -9.52 -3.32 31.60
N ALA A 122 -9.71 -3.09 30.31
CA ALA A 122 -10.56 -3.88 29.44
C ALA A 122 -9.82 -4.27 28.15
N VAL A 123 -10.35 -5.28 27.45
CA VAL A 123 -9.91 -5.56 26.07
C VAL A 123 -10.43 -4.45 25.17
N ASP A 124 -9.53 -3.79 24.44
CA ASP A 124 -9.88 -2.75 23.47
C ASP A 124 -10.87 -3.28 22.42
N PRO A 125 -12.07 -2.68 22.31
CA PRO A 125 -12.93 -2.86 21.16
C PRO A 125 -12.23 -2.42 19.89
N LYS A 126 -12.35 -3.21 18.82
CA LYS A 126 -11.73 -2.92 17.53
C LYS A 126 -12.70 -3.13 16.38
N ASP A 127 -12.48 -2.36 15.34
CA ASP A 127 -13.08 -2.47 14.02
C ASP A 127 -11.99 -2.61 12.96
N ASN A 128 -12.33 -3.19 11.81
CA ASN A 128 -11.39 -3.50 10.74
C ASN A 128 -12.01 -3.31 9.36
N ASP A 129 -11.60 -2.23 8.68
CA ASP A 129 -12.03 -1.90 7.33
C ASP A 129 -10.95 -2.21 6.30
N GLN A 130 -11.27 -3.07 5.33
CA GLN A 130 -10.37 -3.28 4.19
C GLN A 130 -10.45 -2.11 3.21
N ILE A 131 -9.30 -1.57 2.82
CA ILE A 131 -9.19 -0.53 1.78
C ILE A 131 -8.28 -0.97 0.63
N GLU A 132 -8.49 -0.37 -0.54
CA GLU A 132 -7.60 -0.47 -1.69
C GLU A 132 -6.77 0.82 -1.81
N VAL A 133 -5.45 0.67 -1.73
CA VAL A 133 -4.49 1.76 -1.93
C VAL A 133 -4.09 1.80 -3.39
N LEU A 134 -4.43 2.87 -4.09
CA LEU A 134 -4.03 3.12 -5.48
C LEU A 134 -2.69 3.85 -5.52
N PRO A 135 -1.95 3.81 -6.65
CA PRO A 135 -0.74 4.60 -6.81
C PRO A 135 -1.03 6.08 -6.56
N GLY A 136 -0.12 6.76 -5.85
CA GLY A 136 -0.18 8.22 -5.71
C GLY A 136 -0.03 8.90 -7.07
N ARG A 137 -0.44 10.18 -7.18
CA ARG A 137 -0.53 10.91 -8.46
C ARG A 137 0.70 10.76 -9.36
N ARG A 138 1.90 10.98 -8.79
CA ARG A 138 3.16 10.89 -9.54
C ARG A 138 3.43 9.48 -10.04
N GLN A 139 3.25 8.48 -9.19
CA GLN A 139 3.46 7.07 -9.57
C GLN A 139 2.44 6.63 -10.62
N ALA A 140 1.18 7.07 -10.50
CA ALA A 140 0.14 6.80 -11.48
C ALA A 140 0.50 7.34 -12.86
N ILE A 141 1.10 8.54 -12.96
CA ILE A 141 1.57 9.10 -14.24
C ILE A 141 2.63 8.20 -14.86
N VAL A 142 3.65 7.79 -14.10
CA VAL A 142 4.73 6.91 -14.60
C VAL A 142 4.19 5.54 -15.00
N MET A 143 3.30 4.95 -14.20
CA MET A 143 2.67 3.67 -14.54
C MET A 143 1.80 3.79 -15.80
N GLN A 144 1.06 4.89 -15.99
CA GLN A 144 0.30 5.14 -17.22
C GLN A 144 1.20 5.35 -18.42
N ALA A 145 2.34 6.01 -18.27
CA ALA A 145 3.34 6.15 -19.32
C ALA A 145 3.82 4.78 -19.81
N VAL A 146 4.13 3.87 -18.89
CA VAL A 146 4.51 2.48 -19.21
C VAL A 146 3.33 1.73 -19.85
N GLU A 147 2.15 1.77 -19.23
CA GLU A 147 1.03 0.88 -19.61
C GLU A 147 0.25 1.35 -20.84
N LYS A 148 -0.01 2.65 -20.96
CA LYS A 148 -0.92 3.24 -21.96
C LYS A 148 -0.16 3.81 -23.15
N GLU A 149 0.91 4.56 -22.89
CA GLU A 149 1.64 5.27 -23.95
C GLU A 149 2.65 4.35 -24.63
N LEU A 150 3.48 3.64 -23.85
CA LEU A 150 4.44 2.66 -24.40
C LEU A 150 3.76 1.33 -24.78
N GLY A 151 2.57 1.06 -24.26
CA GLY A 151 1.82 -0.15 -24.57
C GLY A 151 2.45 -1.42 -23.99
N PHE A 152 2.96 -1.33 -22.77
CA PHE A 152 3.28 -2.50 -21.96
C PHE A 152 2.02 -3.00 -21.22
N ARG A 153 1.78 -4.30 -21.24
CA ARG A 153 0.65 -4.89 -20.51
C ARG A 153 1.16 -5.54 -19.22
N ARG A 154 0.70 -5.03 -18.08
CA ARG A 154 1.01 -5.61 -16.76
C ARG A 154 0.56 -7.06 -16.69
N ARG A 155 1.43 -7.96 -16.26
CA ARG A 155 1.05 -9.35 -15.99
C ARG A 155 0.06 -9.42 -14.82
N PRO A 156 -0.89 -10.36 -14.81
CA PRO A 156 -1.75 -10.56 -13.65
C PRO A 156 -0.94 -10.99 -12.43
N ARG A 157 -1.38 -10.59 -11.23
CA ARG A 157 -0.83 -11.04 -9.94
C ARG A 157 0.66 -10.68 -9.71
N THR A 158 1.13 -9.58 -10.28
CA THR A 158 2.43 -8.97 -9.94
C THR A 158 2.27 -7.91 -8.83
N GLY A 159 3.38 -7.28 -8.42
CA GLY A 159 3.39 -6.23 -7.41
C GLY A 159 3.22 -6.79 -5.99
N GLU A 160 3.72 -7.99 -5.74
CA GLU A 160 3.79 -8.53 -4.38
C GLU A 160 4.76 -7.67 -3.55
N TYR A 161 4.39 -7.31 -2.33
CA TYR A 161 5.27 -6.50 -1.46
C TYR A 161 6.11 -7.43 -0.59
N ASN A 162 7.42 -7.42 -0.81
CA ASN A 162 8.37 -8.31 -0.12
C ASN A 162 8.86 -7.78 1.24
N GLY A 163 8.25 -6.70 1.75
CA GLY A 163 8.70 -6.01 2.97
C GLY A 163 9.67 -4.85 2.69
N ARG A 164 10.13 -4.69 1.44
CA ARG A 164 11.01 -3.59 1.02
C ARG A 164 10.43 -2.82 -0.15
N PHE A 165 9.98 -3.50 -1.20
CA PHE A 165 9.46 -2.89 -2.42
C PHE A 165 8.43 -3.78 -3.13
N GLN A 166 7.77 -3.22 -4.14
CA GLN A 166 6.93 -3.95 -5.08
C GLN A 166 7.57 -3.97 -6.45
N GLU A 167 7.36 -5.08 -7.13
CA GLU A 167 7.91 -5.34 -8.45
C GLU A 167 6.79 -5.71 -9.40
N PHE A 168 6.70 -4.96 -10.49
CA PHE A 168 5.66 -5.12 -11.48
C PHE A 168 6.28 -5.63 -12.77
N GLU A 169 5.80 -6.80 -13.21
CA GLU A 169 6.20 -7.39 -14.48
C GLU A 169 5.23 -6.98 -15.59
N TYR A 170 5.78 -6.69 -16.76
CA TYR A 170 5.06 -6.21 -17.92
C TYR A 170 5.49 -6.94 -19.20
N LEU A 171 4.51 -7.23 -20.06
CA LEU A 171 4.73 -7.77 -21.40
C LEU A 171 4.73 -6.64 -22.44
N PRO A 172 5.69 -6.56 -23.36
CA PRO A 172 5.68 -5.57 -24.44
C PRO A 172 4.61 -5.94 -25.48
N VAL A 173 3.62 -5.07 -25.67
CA VAL A 173 2.55 -5.27 -26.69
C VAL A 173 2.77 -4.36 -27.89
N ASN A 174 3.27 -3.14 -27.69
CA ASN A 174 3.57 -2.18 -28.76
C ASN A 174 5.08 -1.84 -28.80
N PHE A 175 5.52 -0.94 -27.92
CA PHE A 175 6.94 -0.60 -27.80
C PHE A 175 7.74 -1.81 -27.32
N MET A 176 8.95 -1.99 -27.87
CA MET A 176 9.85 -3.12 -27.58
C MET A 176 9.28 -4.52 -27.85
N ARG A 177 8.15 -4.64 -28.56
CA ARG A 177 7.62 -5.93 -28.99
C ARG A 177 8.65 -6.69 -29.84
N GLY A 178 8.92 -7.94 -29.49
CA GLY A 178 9.91 -8.79 -30.16
C GLY A 178 11.37 -8.39 -29.91
N LYS A 179 11.62 -7.36 -29.09
CA LYS A 179 12.94 -6.95 -28.64
C LYS A 179 13.19 -7.35 -27.19
N LEU A 180 12.20 -7.10 -26.32
CA LEU A 180 12.17 -7.56 -24.94
C LEU A 180 11.15 -8.70 -24.80
N ASP A 181 11.42 -9.61 -23.87
CA ASP A 181 10.43 -10.62 -23.45
C ASP A 181 9.54 -10.03 -22.35
N GLU A 182 10.15 -9.31 -21.42
CA GLU A 182 9.45 -8.59 -20.36
C GLU A 182 10.22 -7.35 -19.88
N LEU A 183 9.48 -6.45 -19.25
CA LEU A 183 9.98 -5.32 -18.51
C LEU A 183 9.55 -5.49 -17.06
N GLU A 184 10.49 -5.44 -16.13
CA GLU A 184 10.18 -5.43 -14.71
C GLU A 184 10.53 -4.08 -14.11
N VAL A 185 9.63 -3.56 -13.28
CA VAL A 185 9.75 -2.21 -12.73
C VAL A 185 9.47 -2.21 -11.23
N ILE A 186 10.42 -1.66 -10.48
CA ILE A 186 10.21 -1.26 -9.09
C ILE A 186 10.04 0.26 -9.06
N TYR A 187 8.93 0.73 -8.52
CA TYR A 187 8.63 2.15 -8.33
C TYR A 187 8.86 2.54 -6.87
N LEU A 188 9.80 3.46 -6.61
CA LEU A 188 10.04 4.01 -5.28
C LEU A 188 9.77 5.51 -5.28
N PRO A 189 8.56 5.95 -4.85
CA PRO A 189 8.27 7.36 -4.63
C PRO A 189 9.21 7.97 -3.58
N GLN A 190 9.79 9.13 -3.89
CA GLN A 190 10.65 9.92 -3.02
C GLN A 190 10.16 11.38 -2.98
N GLN A 191 10.72 12.23 -2.13
CA GLN A 191 10.30 13.64 -2.05
C GLN A 191 10.55 14.41 -3.35
N ASP A 192 11.68 14.17 -4.00
CA ASP A 192 12.18 14.89 -5.18
C ASP A 192 11.84 14.24 -6.53
N GLY A 193 11.29 13.02 -6.51
CA GLY A 193 10.95 12.30 -7.73
C GLY A 193 10.47 10.87 -7.47
N ILE A 194 10.58 10.04 -8.49
CA ILE A 194 10.38 8.59 -8.37
C ILE A 194 11.64 7.89 -8.86
N LYS A 195 12.25 7.10 -7.97
CA LYS A 195 13.33 6.20 -8.35
C LYS A 195 12.74 4.94 -8.96
N LEU A 196 13.19 4.60 -10.15
CA LEU A 196 12.86 3.38 -10.86
C LEU A 196 14.05 2.45 -10.85
N TYR A 197 13.80 1.18 -10.56
CA TYR A 197 14.69 0.10 -11.00
C TYR A 197 13.99 -0.63 -12.12
N LEU A 198 14.70 -0.79 -13.24
CA LEU A 198 14.22 -1.41 -14.46
C LEU A 198 15.12 -2.62 -14.77
N GLN A 199 14.50 -3.76 -15.03
CA GLN A 199 15.18 -4.92 -15.62
C GLN A 199 14.71 -5.08 -17.07
N LEU A 200 15.67 -5.14 -17.99
CA LEU A 200 15.44 -5.31 -19.42
C LEU A 200 15.88 -6.72 -19.84
N ASP A 201 14.95 -7.67 -19.85
CA ASP A 201 15.28 -9.08 -20.04
C ASP A 201 14.81 -9.66 -21.40
N LYS A 202 15.59 -10.62 -21.91
CA LYS A 202 15.31 -11.51 -23.04
C LYS A 202 15.16 -12.98 -22.62
N LYS A 203 15.25 -13.32 -21.33
CA LYS A 203 15.14 -14.69 -20.81
C LYS A 203 14.58 -14.71 -19.39
N ALA A 204 13.25 -14.77 -19.30
CA ALA A 204 12.45 -14.92 -18.07
C ALA A 204 13.18 -15.56 -16.87
N ARG A 205 13.85 -14.71 -16.09
CA ARG A 205 14.19 -14.96 -14.69
C ARG A 205 13.87 -13.66 -13.96
N GLY A 206 12.65 -13.58 -13.44
CA GLY A 206 12.23 -12.37 -12.74
C GLY A 206 13.16 -12.01 -11.59
N LEU A 207 13.25 -10.72 -11.30
CA LEU A 207 14.06 -10.04 -10.28
C LEU A 207 14.07 -10.76 -8.90
N ILE A 208 13.07 -11.59 -8.59
CA ILE A 208 13.01 -12.46 -7.40
C ILE A 208 14.18 -13.48 -7.32
N GLY A 209 14.84 -13.79 -8.44
CA GLY A 209 16.07 -14.60 -8.47
C GLY A 209 17.28 -13.96 -7.77
N LEU A 210 17.26 -12.65 -7.52
CA LEU A 210 18.42 -11.83 -7.16
C LEU A 210 18.49 -11.40 -5.69
N LEU A 211 17.62 -11.92 -4.81
CA LEU A 211 17.74 -11.71 -3.36
C LEU A 211 18.52 -12.85 -2.66
N THR A 212 19.45 -13.47 -3.40
CA THR A 212 20.64 -14.15 -2.84
C THR A 212 21.79 -13.16 -2.91
N ASP A 213 22.69 -13.17 -1.92
CA ASP A 213 23.71 -12.13 -1.64
C ASP A 213 24.80 -11.96 -2.72
N GLU A 214 24.54 -12.32 -3.96
CA GLU A 214 25.46 -12.29 -5.08
C GLU A 214 24.98 -11.26 -6.10
N TRP A 215 25.60 -10.08 -6.09
CA TRP A 215 25.49 -9.13 -7.19
C TRP A 215 26.27 -9.70 -8.38
N ASP A 216 25.65 -10.65 -9.08
CA ASP A 216 26.19 -11.14 -10.34
C ASP A 216 25.95 -10.05 -11.40
N LEU A 217 27.05 -9.44 -11.85
CA LEU A 217 27.10 -8.21 -12.66
C LEU A 217 26.67 -8.40 -14.13
N ASP A 218 26.17 -9.58 -14.48
CA ASP A 218 25.81 -9.94 -15.86
C ASP A 218 24.30 -9.74 -16.17
N GLU A 219 23.47 -9.39 -15.19
CA GLU A 219 22.03 -9.14 -15.37
C GLU A 219 21.68 -7.63 -15.41
N ARG A 220 20.82 -7.23 -16.36
CA ARG A 220 20.72 -5.86 -16.93
C ARG A 220 19.79 -4.96 -16.12
N HIS A 221 20.31 -4.49 -15.00
CA HIS A 221 19.60 -3.61 -14.08
C HIS A 221 19.96 -2.14 -14.32
N LEU A 222 18.94 -1.31 -14.48
CA LEU A 222 19.08 0.13 -14.57
C LEU A 222 18.37 0.79 -13.38
N SER A 223 19.07 1.70 -12.71
CA SER A 223 18.49 2.58 -11.70
C SER A 223 18.46 4.01 -12.23
N VAL A 224 17.28 4.63 -12.24
CA VAL A 224 17.12 6.02 -12.67
C VAL A 224 16.14 6.76 -11.76
N ILE A 225 16.32 8.07 -11.59
CA ILE A 225 15.35 8.93 -10.89
C ILE A 225 14.66 9.80 -11.93
N ILE A 226 13.32 9.77 -11.93
CA ILE A 226 12.51 10.75 -12.66
C ILE A 226 12.23 11.90 -11.69
N PRO A 227 12.84 13.09 -11.86
CA PRO A 227 12.60 14.21 -10.96
C PRO A 227 11.16 14.70 -11.12
N ASN A 228 10.61 15.33 -10.08
CA ASN A 228 9.25 15.87 -10.08
C ASN A 228 8.96 16.79 -11.27
N SER A 229 9.94 17.58 -11.69
CA SER A 229 9.83 18.48 -12.85
C SER A 229 9.56 17.75 -14.16
N HIS A 230 9.87 16.45 -14.26
CA HIS A 230 9.65 15.62 -15.45
C HIS A 230 8.41 14.73 -15.34
N ILE A 231 7.76 14.65 -14.16
CA ILE A 231 6.52 13.87 -13.96
C ILE A 231 5.31 14.79 -14.20
N THR A 232 5.16 15.21 -15.44
CA THR A 232 4.14 16.16 -15.92
C THR A 232 2.93 15.41 -16.47
N THR A 233 3.09 14.73 -17.60
CA THR A 233 2.05 13.96 -18.30
C THR A 233 2.56 12.56 -18.63
N PRO A 234 1.65 11.56 -18.80
CA PRO A 234 2.06 10.22 -19.22
C PRO A 234 2.85 10.23 -20.54
N ALA A 235 2.47 11.04 -21.52
CA ALA A 235 3.11 11.11 -22.83
C ALA A 235 4.56 11.64 -22.76
N GLU A 236 4.81 12.69 -21.99
CA GLU A 236 6.16 13.24 -21.82
C GLU A 236 7.08 12.25 -21.08
N VAL A 237 6.57 11.64 -20.01
CA VAL A 237 7.30 10.58 -19.28
C VAL A 237 7.57 9.38 -20.19
N ALA A 238 6.60 9.00 -21.04
CA ALA A 238 6.75 7.89 -21.96
C ALA A 238 7.82 8.15 -23.02
N SER A 239 7.86 9.35 -23.61
CA SER A 239 8.90 9.74 -24.56
C SER A 239 10.30 9.61 -23.93
N TRP A 240 10.48 10.15 -22.73
CA TRP A 240 11.74 10.06 -21.99
C TRP A 240 12.11 8.61 -21.63
N LEU A 241 11.13 7.80 -21.18
CA LEU A 241 11.34 6.39 -20.88
C LEU A 241 11.67 5.58 -22.15
N ALA A 242 11.07 5.89 -23.29
CA ALA A 242 11.35 5.22 -24.55
C ALA A 242 12.81 5.40 -24.95
N ASP A 243 13.31 6.65 -24.92
CA ASP A 243 14.70 6.97 -25.23
C ASP A 243 15.67 6.28 -24.28
N LEU A 244 15.35 6.24 -22.98
CA LEU A 244 16.13 5.55 -21.97
C LEU A 244 16.19 4.04 -22.26
N ILE A 245 15.03 3.40 -22.40
CA ILE A 245 14.93 1.95 -22.62
C ILE A 245 15.60 1.57 -23.94
N GLU A 246 15.43 2.34 -25.03
CA GLU A 246 16.12 2.09 -26.29
C GLU A 246 17.63 2.19 -26.17
N ARG A 247 18.13 3.25 -25.53
CA ARG A 247 19.57 3.46 -25.36
C ARG A 247 20.19 2.34 -24.56
N GLU A 248 19.58 1.98 -23.43
CA GLU A 248 20.08 0.88 -22.59
C GLU A 248 19.93 -0.47 -23.30
N TYR A 249 18.85 -0.67 -24.06
CA TYR A 249 18.65 -1.88 -24.87
C TYR A 249 19.72 -2.06 -25.96
N ARG A 250 20.24 -0.98 -26.56
CA ARG A 250 21.32 -1.07 -27.57
C ARG A 250 22.67 -1.48 -26.98
N LYS A 251 22.92 -1.25 -25.70
CA LYS A 251 24.17 -1.67 -25.03
C LYS A 251 24.23 -3.17 -24.79
N ILE A 252 23.09 -3.85 -24.94
CA ILE A 252 22.86 -5.21 -24.48
C ILE A 252 22.47 -6.16 -25.63
N ILE A 253 22.64 -5.74 -26.88
CA ILE A 253 22.46 -6.57 -28.07
C ILE A 253 23.78 -6.81 -28.78
#